data_AF-A0A351IY29-F1
#
_entry.id   AF-A0A351IY29-F1
#
_cell.length_a   1.000
_cell.length_b   1.000
_cell.length_c   1.000
_cell.angle_alpha   90.00
_cell.angle_beta   90.00
_cell.angle_gamma   90.00
#
_symmetry.space_group_name_H-M   'P 1'
#
loop_
_entity.id
_entity.type
_entity.pdbx_description
1 polymer ?
#
loop_
_entity_poly.entity_id
_entity_poly.type
_entity_poly.pdbx_seq_one_letter_code
_entity_poly.pdbx_strand_id
1 'polypeptide(L)'
;IDDIISEINLRADKNERSLVITLTKQMAEDLTEFLTQRDMRVRYMHHAVETLERTELLRDLRKGKYDVLVGINLLREGLDLPEVSLVAILDADKEGFLRSE
;
A
#
# COMPACT_ATOMS: atom_id res chain seq x y z
N ILE A 1 -1.76 -2.73 14.42
CA ILE A 1 -2.63 -3.05 13.26
C ILE A 1 -3.89 -2.18 13.32
N ASP A 2 -4.64 -2.21 14.43
CA ASP A 2 -5.88 -1.43 14.57
C ASP A 2 -5.67 0.08 14.39
N ASP A 3 -4.58 0.64 14.90
CA ASP A 3 -4.25 2.06 14.70
C ASP A 3 -4.06 2.40 13.21
N ILE A 4 -3.43 1.52 12.44
CA ILE A 4 -3.22 1.72 10.99
C ILE A 4 -4.56 1.68 10.26
N ILE A 5 -5.45 0.74 10.63
CA ILE A 5 -6.80 0.67 10.06
C ILE A 5 -7.57 1.96 10.33
N SER A 6 -7.51 2.46 11.57
CA SER A 6 -8.16 3.72 11.95
C SER A 6 -7.62 4.89 11.13
N GLU A 7 -6.30 5.03 11.04
CA GLU A 7 -5.67 6.10 10.27
C GLU A 7 -6.01 6.02 8.78
N ILE A 8 -6.03 4.83 8.19
CA ILE A 8 -6.42 4.61 6.80
C ILE A 8 -7.87 5.04 6.56
N ASN A 9 -8.80 4.64 7.42
CA ASN A 9 -10.22 5.01 7.29
C ASN A 9 -10.39 6.53 7.35
N LEU A 10 -9.65 7.21 8.25
CA LEU A 10 -9.64 8.68 8.30
C LEU A 10 -9.14 9.34 7.00
N ARG A 11 -8.26 8.68 6.24
CA ARG A 11 -7.80 9.17 4.92
C ARG A 11 -8.85 8.90 3.85
N ALA A 12 -9.43 7.70 3.86
CA ALA A 12 -10.50 7.32 2.95
C ALA A 12 -11.69 8.29 3.04
N ASP A 13 -12.09 8.66 4.26
CA ASP A 13 -13.16 9.64 4.54
C ASP A 13 -12.86 11.05 3.97
N LYS A 14 -11.58 11.40 3.83
CA LYS A 14 -11.10 12.65 3.23
C LYS A 14 -10.82 12.54 1.74
N ASN A 15 -11.15 11.39 1.12
CA ASN A 15 -10.81 11.06 -0.26
C ASN A 15 -9.29 11.10 -0.54
N GLU A 16 -8.49 10.79 0.46
CA GLU A 16 -7.03 10.62 0.38
C GLU A 16 -6.68 9.12 0.26
N ARG A 17 -5.42 8.82 -0.06
CA ARG A 17 -4.90 7.46 -0.27
C ARG A 17 -3.83 7.10 0.73
N SER A 18 -3.71 5.80 0.98
CA SER A 18 -2.73 5.23 1.90
C SER A 18 -1.86 4.20 1.20
N LEU A 19 -0.55 4.26 1.45
CA LEU A 19 0.38 3.20 1.09
C LEU A 19 0.76 2.43 2.34
N VAL A 20 0.78 1.10 2.26
CA VAL A 20 1.29 0.24 3.33
C VAL A 20 2.45 -0.57 2.80
N ILE A 21 3.58 -0.46 3.47
CA ILE A 21 4.82 -1.14 3.12
C ILE A 21 5.05 -2.29 4.08
N THR A 22 5.13 -3.51 3.56
CA THR A 22 5.44 -4.75 4.29
C THR A 22 6.83 -5.25 3.93
N LEU A 23 7.32 -6.28 4.63
CA LEU A 23 8.64 -6.87 4.35
C LEU A 23 8.62 -8.01 3.35
N THR A 24 7.53 -8.77 3.28
CA THR A 24 7.44 -9.96 2.44
C THR A 24 6.17 -9.97 1.60
N LYS A 25 6.21 -10.73 0.50
CA LYS A 25 5.04 -10.94 -0.37
C LYS A 25 3.88 -11.54 0.41
N GLN A 26 4.17 -12.57 1.21
CA GLN A 26 3.16 -13.23 2.05
C GLN A 26 2.48 -12.23 3.00
N MET A 27 3.26 -11.38 3.69
CA MET A 27 2.69 -10.35 4.56
C MET A 27 1.82 -9.34 3.80
N ALA A 28 2.18 -8.98 2.57
CA ALA A 28 1.35 -8.10 1.74
C ALA A 28 0.02 -8.75 1.36
N GLU A 29 0.06 -10.04 0.98
CA GLU A 29 -1.12 -10.83 0.62
C GLU A 29 -2.03 -11.02 1.82
N ASP A 30 -1.49 -11.50 2.95
CA ASP A 30 -2.22 -11.73 4.20
C ASP A 30 -2.88 -10.43 4.70
N LEU A 31 -2.14 -9.32 4.67
CA LEU A 31 -2.68 -8.02 5.08
C LEU A 31 -3.79 -7.55 4.14
N THR A 32 -3.64 -7.76 2.84
CA THR A 32 -4.66 -7.36 1.86
C THR A 32 -5.94 -8.15 2.04
N GLU A 33 -5.83 -9.45 2.28
CA GLU A 33 -6.99 -10.30 2.59
C GLU A 33 -7.68 -9.85 3.88
N PHE A 34 -6.90 -9.62 4.94
CA PHE A 34 -7.40 -9.16 6.23
C PHE A 34 -8.10 -7.80 6.18
N LEU A 35 -7.59 -6.86 5.38
CA LEU A 35 -8.22 -5.55 5.17
C LEU A 35 -9.48 -5.67 4.28
N THR A 36 -9.45 -6.54 3.27
CA THR A 36 -10.63 -6.83 2.42
C THR A 36 -11.78 -7.41 3.23
N GLN A 37 -11.49 -8.32 4.17
CA GLN A 37 -12.49 -8.90 5.08
C GLN A 37 -13.13 -7.87 6.04
N ARG A 38 -12.55 -6.67 6.16
CA ARG A 38 -13.11 -5.53 6.89
C ARG A 38 -13.77 -4.50 5.99
N ASP A 39 -14.17 -4.91 4.78
CA ASP A 39 -14.82 -4.06 3.79
C ASP A 39 -13.99 -2.85 3.34
N MET A 40 -12.66 -2.90 3.53
CA MET A 40 -11.77 -1.84 3.07
C MET A 40 -11.45 -2.03 1.59
N ARG A 41 -11.45 -0.93 0.83
CA ARG A 41 -11.07 -0.94 -0.59
C ARG A 41 -9.55 -0.97 -0.70
N VAL A 42 -8.98 -2.17 -0.80
CA VAL A 42 -7.53 -2.40 -0.81
C VAL A 42 -7.10 -3.23 -2.01
N ARG A 43 -5.88 -2.97 -2.49
CA ARG A 43 -5.18 -3.83 -3.46
C ARG A 43 -3.73 -4.02 -3.01
N TYR A 44 -3.08 -5.05 -3.55
CA TYR A 44 -1.67 -5.30 -3.30
C TYR A 44 -0.85 -5.21 -4.58
N MET A 45 0.44 -4.91 -4.44
CA MET A 45 1.43 -4.90 -5.51
C MET A 45 2.73 -5.55 -5.03
N HIS A 46 3.32 -6.43 -5.85
CA HIS A 46 4.64 -7.01 -5.59
C HIS A 46 5.60 -6.82 -6.77
N HIS A 47 6.89 -7.05 -6.54
CA HIS A 47 7.99 -6.77 -7.49
C HIS A 47 7.97 -7.57 -8.81
N ALA A 48 7.16 -8.63 -8.90
CA ALA A 48 7.02 -9.46 -10.10
C ALA A 48 5.72 -9.18 -10.86
N VAL A 49 5.03 -8.10 -10.51
CA VAL A 49 3.94 -7.52 -11.29
C VAL A 49 4.54 -6.94 -12.58
N GLU A 50 3.93 -7.25 -13.73
CA GLU A 50 4.37 -6.70 -15.01
C GLU A 50 4.24 -5.16 -15.00
N THR A 51 5.14 -4.46 -15.72
CA THR A 51 5.19 -2.99 -15.75
C THR A 51 3.83 -2.34 -16.10
N LEU A 52 3.05 -2.99 -16.96
CA LEU A 52 1.72 -2.53 -17.34
C LEU A 52 0.74 -2.60 -16.15
N GLU A 53 0.67 -3.74 -15.47
CA GLU A 53 -0.22 -3.95 -14.32
C GLU A 53 0.13 -2.99 -13.16
N ARG A 54 1.42 -2.73 -12.91
CA ARG A 54 1.86 -1.71 -11.94
C ARG A 54 1.26 -0.34 -12.29
N THR A 55 1.33 0.06 -13.56
CA THR A 55 0.81 1.35 -14.02
C THR A 55 -0.70 1.43 -13.85
N GLU A 56 -1.41 0.33 -14.13
CA GLU A 56 -2.85 0.26 -13.95
C GLU A 56 -3.27 0.35 -12.49
N LEU A 57 -2.58 -0.37 -11.60
CA LEU A 57 -2.81 -0.28 -10.17
C LEU A 57 -2.66 1.17 -9.70
N LEU A 58 -1.51 1.81 -9.96
CA LEU A 58 -1.27 3.19 -9.54
C LEU A 58 -2.32 4.16 -10.10
N ARG A 59 -2.70 4.02 -11.37
CA ARG A 59 -3.77 4.82 -11.99
C ARG A 59 -5.11 4.64 -11.28
N ASP A 60 -5.45 3.41 -10.93
CA ASP A 60 -6.71 3.08 -10.27
C ASP A 60 -6.76 3.56 -8.82
N LEU A 61 -5.62 3.56 -8.11
CA LEU A 61 -5.47 4.18 -6.80
C LEU A 61 -5.75 5.69 -6.87
N ARG A 62 -5.15 6.40 -7.84
CA ARG A 62 -5.39 7.84 -8.06
C ARG A 62 -6.87 8.14 -8.36
N LYS A 63 -7.51 7.27 -9.15
CA LYS A 63 -8.95 7.37 -9.47
C LYS A 63 -9.87 7.02 -8.30
N GLY A 64 -9.34 6.54 -7.18
CA GLY A 64 -10.14 6.17 -6.00
C GLY A 64 -10.98 4.92 -6.20
N LYS A 65 -10.56 4.00 -7.10
CA LYS A 65 -11.17 2.67 -7.16
C LYS A 65 -10.93 1.89 -5.86
N TYR A 66 -9.84 2.21 -5.18
CA TYR A 66 -9.49 1.73 -3.86
C TYR A 66 -8.69 2.81 -3.12
N ASP A 67 -8.64 2.71 -1.80
CA ASP A 67 -8.03 3.73 -0.92
C ASP A 67 -6.64 3.33 -0.44
N VAL A 68 -6.33 2.04 -0.49
CA VAL A 68 -5.11 1.46 0.08
C VAL A 68 -4.36 0.62 -0.95
N LEU A 69 -3.06 0.85 -1.06
CA LEU A 69 -2.15 -0.04 -1.79
C LEU A 69 -1.11 -0.63 -0.83
N VAL A 70 -1.09 -1.96 -0.73
CA VAL A 70 -0.12 -2.72 0.09
C VAL A 70 1.01 -3.25 -0.80
N GLY A 71 2.26 -3.19 -0.35
CA GLY A 71 3.36 -3.84 -1.07
C GLY A 71 4.68 -3.77 -0.33
N ILE A 72 5.76 -4.26 -0.94
CA ILE A 72 7.05 -4.45 -0.23
C ILE A 72 8.01 -3.28 -0.45
N ASN A 73 8.00 -2.73 -1.66
CA ASN A 73 8.97 -1.72 -2.09
C ASN A 73 8.28 -0.74 -3.04
N LEU A 74 7.17 -0.18 -2.57
CA LEU A 74 6.33 0.70 -3.38
C LEU A 74 7.08 1.98 -3.79
N LEU A 75 8.03 2.45 -2.97
CA LEU A 75 8.69 3.75 -3.09
C LEU A 75 9.81 3.84 -4.12
N ARG A 76 10.11 2.78 -4.87
CA ARG A 76 11.12 2.86 -5.94
C ARG A 76 10.46 3.33 -7.24
N GLU A 77 11.13 4.30 -7.87
CA GLU A 77 10.77 5.00 -9.11
C GLU A 77 9.54 5.92 -9.02
N GLY A 78 9.79 7.23 -8.90
CA GLY A 78 8.94 8.31 -9.41
C GLY A 78 7.43 8.19 -9.14
N LEU A 79 7.02 7.72 -7.96
CA LEU A 79 5.62 7.70 -7.56
C LEU A 79 5.12 9.14 -7.35
N ASP A 80 4.58 9.74 -8.39
CA ASP A 80 3.83 11.00 -8.28
C ASP A 80 2.36 10.68 -7.94
N LEU A 81 2.09 10.58 -6.64
CA LEU A 81 0.78 10.30 -6.07
C LEU A 81 0.38 11.42 -5.09
N PRO A 82 -0.06 12.60 -5.59
CA PRO A 82 -0.46 13.71 -4.72
C PRO A 82 -1.67 13.38 -3.82
N GLU A 83 -2.43 12.35 -4.19
CA GLU A 83 -3.57 11.87 -3.41
C GLU A 83 -3.14 11.05 -2.17
N VAL A 84 -1.88 10.60 -2.08
CA VAL A 84 -1.37 9.84 -0.94
C VAL A 84 -0.98 10.78 0.19
N SER A 85 -1.64 10.65 1.34
CA SER A 85 -1.35 11.44 2.55
C SER A 85 -0.88 10.59 3.74
N LEU A 86 -0.89 9.26 3.60
CA LEU A 86 -0.40 8.31 4.60
C LEU A 86 0.52 7.27 3.95
N VAL A 87 1.69 7.08 4.56
CA VAL A 87 2.58 5.95 4.29
C VAL A 87 2.84 5.25 5.60
N ALA A 88 2.33 4.01 5.72
CA ALA A 88 2.58 3.15 6.87
C ALA A 88 3.66 2.12 6.51
N ILE A 89 4.67 1.97 7.37
CA ILE A 89 5.74 0.97 7.19
C ILE A 89 5.64 -0.02 8.34
N LEU A 90 5.33 -1.27 8.01
CA LEU A 90 5.25 -2.36 8.98
C LEU A 90 6.63 -2.96 9.23
N ASP A 91 6.88 -3.35 10.48
CA ASP A 91 8.15 -3.93 10.94
C ASP A 91 9.38 -3.08 10.54
N ALA A 92 9.25 -1.75 10.64
CA ALA A 92 10.30 -0.78 10.27
C ALA A 92 11.58 -0.90 11.12
N ASP A 93 11.50 -1.60 12.25
CA ASP A 93 12.57 -1.90 13.19
C ASP A 93 13.42 -3.13 12.79
N LYS A 94 12.99 -3.92 11.79
CA LYS A 94 13.81 -5.01 11.25
C LYS A 94 14.89 -4.44 10.33
N GLU A 95 16.09 -4.25 10.89
CA GLU A 95 17.27 -3.78 10.16
C GLU A 95 17.57 -4.64 8.92
N GLY A 96 17.87 -4.00 7.79
CA GLY A 96 18.51 -4.65 6.63
C GLY A 96 17.74 -4.72 5.31
N PHE A 97 16.47 -4.28 5.20
CA PHE A 97 15.70 -4.47 3.95
C PHE A 97 15.47 -3.19 3.12
N LEU A 98 15.37 -2.01 3.74
CA LEU A 98 15.18 -0.73 3.02
C LEU A 98 16.49 -0.16 2.44
N ARG A 99 17.63 -0.79 2.75
CA ARG A 99 18.96 -0.44 2.25
C ARG A 99 19.63 -1.69 1.68
N SER A 100 19.21 -2.06 0.47
CA SER A 100 19.97 -3.01 -0.34
C SER A 100 20.21 -2.35 -1.70
N GLU A 101 21.50 -2.24 -2.01
CA GLU A 101 22.08 -1.83 -3.31
C GLU A 101 21.40 -2.51 -4.49
#